data_AF-A0A0D3EC65-F1
#
_entry.id   AF-A0A0D3EC65-F1
#
_cell.length_a   1.000
_cell.length_b   1.000
_cell.length_c   1.000
_cell.angle_alpha   90.00
_cell.angle_beta   90.00
_cell.angle_gamma   90.00
#
_symmetry.space_group_name_H-M   'P 1'
#
loop_
_entity.id
_entity.type
_entity.pdbx_description
1 polymer ?
#
loop_
_entity_poly.entity_id
_entity_poly.type
_entity_poly.pdbx_seq_one_letter_code
_entity_poly.pdbx_strand_id
1 'polypeptide(L)'
;FVSTGLGWYKLASYATWWANQSWAPGFAVHSWIVEGSSYNFNTNSCDGGEMCGHYTQIVWRDTKRLECASVVCENGAGAFITCNYDPPGSYVGKKPY
;
A
#
# COMPACT_ATOMS: atom_id res chain seq x y z
N PHE A 1 -20.97 -14.47 15.97
CA PHE A 1 -21.79 -15.55 15.40
C PHE A 1 -21.87 -15.40 13.89
N VAL A 2 -20.98 -16.07 13.14
CA VAL A 2 -21.40 -16.91 12.01
C VAL A 2 -20.48 -18.12 12.05
N SER A 3 -21.02 -19.18 12.64
CA SER A 3 -20.53 -20.54 12.45
C SER A 3 -20.95 -20.97 11.05
N THR A 4 -20.02 -21.46 10.24
CA THR A 4 -20.15 -22.75 9.54
C THR A 4 -18.84 -23.10 8.81
N GLY A 5 -18.13 -24.08 9.36
CA GLY A 5 -17.33 -25.09 8.66
C GLY A 5 -16.76 -24.79 7.27
N LEU A 6 -15.72 -23.97 7.17
CA LEU A 6 -14.85 -23.97 5.99
C LEU A 6 -13.51 -24.60 6.36
N GLY A 7 -13.36 -25.87 5.96
CA GLY A 7 -12.13 -26.62 6.12
C GLY A 7 -10.93 -25.88 5.55
N TRP A 8 -9.82 -25.97 6.27
CA TRP A 8 -8.48 -25.44 6.02
C TRP A 8 -8.01 -25.65 4.57
N TYR A 9 -8.43 -26.74 3.92
CA TYR A 9 -8.18 -27.04 2.51
C TYR A 9 -8.93 -26.10 1.53
N LYS A 10 -10.16 -25.67 1.85
CA LYS A 10 -10.94 -24.75 1.00
C LYS A 10 -10.44 -23.31 1.05
N LEU A 11 -9.81 -22.89 2.14
CA LEU A 11 -9.15 -21.57 2.23
C LEU A 11 -7.94 -21.50 1.29
N ALA A 12 -7.16 -22.58 1.19
CA ALA A 12 -6.05 -22.68 0.25
C ALA A 12 -6.50 -22.75 -1.22
N SER A 13 -7.63 -23.41 -1.50
CA SER A 13 -8.18 -23.44 -2.87
C SER A 13 -8.81 -22.13 -3.30
N TYR A 14 -9.40 -21.34 -2.38
CA TYR A 14 -9.82 -19.98 -2.71
C TYR A 14 -8.57 -19.11 -2.94
N ALA A 15 -7.54 -19.29 -2.10
CA ALA A 15 -6.24 -18.59 -2.18
C ALA A 15 -5.57 -18.58 -3.57
N THR A 16 -5.73 -19.65 -4.34
CA THR A 16 -5.02 -19.83 -5.61
C THR A 16 -5.79 -19.35 -6.84
N TRP A 17 -7.11 -19.09 -6.74
CA TRP A 17 -7.90 -18.55 -7.86
C TRP A 17 -8.00 -17.01 -7.87
N TRP A 18 -7.63 -16.32 -6.79
CA TRP A 18 -7.52 -14.84 -6.74
C TRP A 18 -6.10 -14.29 -6.84
N ALA A 19 -5.09 -15.14 -6.99
CA ALA A 19 -3.69 -14.73 -7.15
C ALA A 19 -3.40 -14.04 -8.50
N ASN A 20 -4.40 -13.90 -9.39
CA ASN A 20 -4.27 -13.22 -10.68
C ASN A 20 -5.17 -11.97 -10.77
N GLN A 21 -5.09 -11.10 -9.77
CA GLN A 21 -5.84 -9.84 -9.76
C GLN A 21 -4.86 -8.68 -9.61
N SER A 22 -4.91 -7.73 -10.56
CA SER A 22 -4.31 -6.40 -10.48
C SER A 22 -4.72 -5.60 -9.23
N TRP A 23 -5.63 -6.16 -8.43
CA TRP A 23 -6.20 -5.60 -7.20
C TRP A 23 -5.55 -6.14 -5.91
N ALA A 24 -4.48 -6.95 -6.01
CA ALA A 24 -3.81 -7.43 -4.80
C ALA A 24 -3.14 -6.27 -4.05
N PRO A 25 -3.17 -6.25 -2.70
CA PRO A 25 -2.50 -5.22 -1.89
C PRO A 25 -1.03 -5.00 -2.24
N GLY A 26 -0.32 -6.07 -2.62
CA GLY A 26 1.07 -5.99 -3.05
C GLY A 26 1.30 -5.13 -4.29
N PHE A 27 0.36 -5.10 -5.24
CA PHE A 27 0.48 -4.23 -6.44
C PHE A 27 0.33 -2.75 -6.08
N ALA A 28 -0.59 -2.40 -5.18
CA ALA A 28 -0.73 -1.02 -4.72
C ALA A 28 0.53 -0.55 -3.98
N VAL A 29 1.03 -1.34 -3.03
CA VAL A 29 2.27 -1.02 -2.32
C VAL A 29 3.46 -0.92 -3.27
N HIS A 30 3.55 -1.82 -4.26
CA HIS A 30 4.59 -1.73 -5.28
C HIS A 30 4.49 -0.42 -6.07
N SER A 31 3.29 0.00 -6.48
CA SER A 31 3.08 1.26 -7.19
C SER A 31 3.53 2.49 -6.39
N TRP A 32 3.38 2.47 -5.06
CA TRP A 32 3.88 3.52 -4.18
C TRP A 32 5.41 3.50 -4.03
N ILE A 33 6.02 2.32 -4.01
CA ILE A 33 7.48 2.18 -3.91
C ILE A 33 8.17 2.69 -5.17
N VAL A 34 7.62 2.42 -6.36
CA VAL A 34 8.25 2.83 -7.63
C VAL A 34 8.27 4.34 -7.82
N GLU A 35 7.43 5.11 -7.11
CA GLU A 35 7.54 6.58 -7.09
C GLU A 35 8.92 7.08 -6.57
N GLY A 36 9.67 6.21 -5.88
CA GLY A 36 11.04 6.50 -5.47
C GLY A 36 11.98 6.81 -6.63
N SER A 37 11.69 6.35 -7.86
CA SER A 37 12.47 6.74 -9.05
C SER A 37 12.31 8.22 -9.40
N SER A 38 11.21 8.83 -8.97
CA SER A 38 10.89 10.24 -9.19
C SER A 38 11.27 11.11 -7.99
N TYR A 39 11.68 10.53 -6.86
CA TYR A 39 12.06 11.30 -5.68
C TYR A 39 13.52 11.74 -5.72
N ASN A 40 13.75 13.04 -5.65
CA ASN A 40 15.07 13.62 -5.56
C ASN A 40 15.41 14.02 -4.12
N PHE A 41 16.31 13.26 -3.52
CA PHE A 41 16.72 13.49 -2.13
C PHE A 41 17.46 14.83 -1.93
N ASN A 42 18.19 15.32 -2.93
CA ASN A 42 18.99 16.53 -2.80
C ASN A 42 18.10 17.77 -2.70
N THR A 43 17.07 17.82 -3.54
CA THR A 43 16.10 18.93 -3.59
C THR A 43 14.87 18.71 -2.71
N ASN A 44 14.69 17.49 -2.18
CA ASN A 44 13.50 17.07 -1.44
C ASN A 44 12.20 17.31 -2.24
N SER A 45 12.22 16.97 -3.53
CA SER A 45 11.13 17.19 -4.46
C SER A 45 10.86 15.95 -5.31
N CYS A 46 9.69 15.91 -5.93
CA CYS A 46 9.40 14.96 -6.99
C CYS A 46 9.82 15.56 -8.34
N ASP A 47 10.66 14.86 -9.08
CA ASP A 47 11.16 15.27 -10.39
C ASP A 47 10.09 15.08 -11.48
N GLY A 48 10.20 15.84 -12.58
CA GLY A 48 9.32 15.69 -13.74
C GLY A 48 7.85 16.08 -13.55
N GLY A 49 7.49 16.67 -12.40
CA GLY A 49 6.08 16.93 -12.04
C GLY A 49 5.34 15.67 -11.61
N GLU A 50 6.06 14.56 -11.38
CA GLU A 50 5.53 13.29 -10.93
C GLU A 50 5.14 13.33 -9.44
N MET A 51 4.43 12.29 -8.98
CA MET A 51 4.12 12.10 -7.56
C MET A 51 5.18 11.22 -6.89
N CYS A 52 5.53 11.58 -5.66
CA CYS A 52 6.43 10.81 -4.79
C CYS A 52 6.01 10.82 -3.31
N GLY A 53 4.79 11.25 -3.04
CA GLY A 53 4.22 11.38 -1.70
C GLY A 53 4.04 10.04 -1.01
N HIS A 54 3.65 9.00 -1.75
CA HIS A 54 3.47 7.67 -1.17
C HIS A 54 4.83 7.05 -0.85
N TYR A 55 5.81 7.18 -1.75
CA TYR A 55 7.17 6.73 -1.48
C TYR A 55 7.75 7.36 -0.20
N THR A 56 7.66 8.69 -0.09
CA THR A 56 8.19 9.41 1.10
C THR A 56 7.52 8.97 2.40
N GLN A 57 6.23 8.61 2.38
CA GLN A 57 5.54 8.07 3.56
C GLN A 57 6.02 6.66 3.90
N ILE A 58 6.24 5.80 2.89
CA ILE A 58 6.73 4.42 3.08
C ILE A 58 8.11 4.41 3.74
N VAL A 59 9.01 5.28 3.28
CA VAL A 59 10.41 5.33 3.75
C VAL A 59 10.63 6.29 4.92
N TRP A 60 9.55 6.77 5.54
CA TRP A 60 9.64 7.73 6.64
C TRP A 60 10.28 7.12 7.89
N ARG A 61 11.48 7.59 8.25
CA ARG A 61 12.32 7.05 9.33
C ARG A 61 11.60 7.01 10.68
N ASP A 62 10.77 8.01 10.96
CA ASP A 62 10.14 8.14 12.27
C ASP A 62 8.91 7.26 12.43
N THR A 63 8.33 6.73 11.34
CA THR A 63 7.25 5.76 11.41
C THR A 63 7.73 4.51 12.14
N LYS A 64 6.99 4.07 13.16
CA LYS A 64 7.29 2.86 13.95
C LYS A 64 6.23 1.78 13.83
N ARG A 65 5.02 2.14 13.43
CA ARG A 65 3.89 1.22 13.28
C ARG A 65 3.21 1.47 11.95
N LEU A 66 2.76 0.37 11.35
CA LEU A 66 2.04 0.34 10.08
C LEU A 66 0.85 -0.59 10.24
N GLU A 67 -0.33 -0.11 9.86
CA GLU A 67 -1.53 -0.93 9.74
C GLU A 67 -2.12 -0.72 8.35
N CYS A 68 -2.46 -1.79 7.64
CA CYS A 68 -3.07 -1.69 6.32
C CYS A 68 -4.38 -2.47 6.27
N ALA A 69 -5.31 -1.96 5.49
CA ALA A 69 -6.60 -2.60 5.22
C ALA A 69 -6.89 -2.56 3.71
N SER A 70 -7.61 -3.57 3.23
CA SER A 70 -8.07 -3.64 1.85
C SER A 70 -9.52 -4.10 1.78
N VAL A 71 -10.31 -3.46 0.93
CA VAL A 71 -11.67 -3.87 0.62
C VAL A 71 -11.83 -4.00 -0.90
N VAL A 72 -12.46 -5.08 -1.35
CA VAL A 72 -12.85 -5.25 -2.75
C VAL A 72 -14.20 -4.57 -2.95
N CYS A 73 -14.24 -3.59 -3.84
CA CYS A 73 -15.42 -2.82 -4.19
C CYS A 73 -16.36 -3.65 -5.08
N GLU A 74 -17.67 -3.44 -4.92
CA GLU A 74 -18.69 -4.13 -5.70
C GLU A 74 -18.65 -3.77 -7.20
N ASN A 75 -19.34 -4.56 -8.03
CA ASN A 75 -19.51 -4.33 -9.47
C ASN A 75 -18.19 -4.21 -10.26
N GLY A 76 -17.12 -4.83 -9.77
CA GLY A 76 -15.80 -4.77 -10.42
C GLY A 76 -15.14 -3.40 -10.32
N ALA A 77 -15.59 -2.52 -9.41
CA ALA A 77 -15.00 -1.20 -9.18
C ALA A 77 -13.62 -1.26 -8.53
N GLY A 78 -13.15 -2.45 -8.15
CA GLY A 78 -11.77 -2.68 -7.81
C GLY A 78 -11.48 -3.05 -6.37
N ALA A 79 -10.33 -2.61 -5.88
CA ALA A 79 -9.95 -2.71 -4.47
C ALA A 79 -9.48 -1.35 -3.97
N PHE A 80 -9.99 -0.97 -2.80
CA PHE A 80 -9.50 0.16 -2.05
C PHE A 80 -8.52 -0.34 -0.99
N ILE A 81 -7.30 0.17 -1.01
CA ILE A 81 -6.22 -0.21 -0.11
C ILE A 81 -5.74 1.04 0.61
N THR A 82 -5.63 0.96 1.91
CA THR A 82 -5.15 2.06 2.76
C THR A 82 -4.15 1.54 3.76
N CYS A 83 -3.20 2.40 4.15
CA CYS A 83 -2.23 2.12 5.19
C CYS A 83 -2.09 3.35 6.09
N ASN A 84 -2.13 3.12 7.40
CA ASN A 84 -1.93 4.11 8.45
C ASN A 84 -0.52 3.96 9.04
N TYR A 85 0.15 5.09 9.22
CA TYR A 85 1.54 5.18 9.67
C TYR A 85 1.59 5.94 11.00
N ASP A 86 2.22 5.37 12.02
CA ASP A 86 2.36 5.99 13.36
C ASP A 86 3.80 5.92 13.88
N PRO A 87 4.41 7.04 14.30
CA PRO A 87 3.97 8.43 14.04
C PRO A 87 3.84 8.73 12.53
N PRO A 88 2.94 9.65 12.13
CA PRO A 88 2.74 9.98 10.72
C PRO A 88 3.95 10.69 10.14
N GLY A 89 4.12 10.56 8.82
CA GLY A 89 5.25 11.10 8.08
C GLY A 89 4.86 12.16 7.04
N SER A 90 5.72 12.32 6.04
CA SER A 90 5.54 13.20 4.88
C SER A 90 5.20 14.65 5.24
N TYR A 91 5.84 15.17 6.29
CA TYR A 91 5.72 16.58 6.65
C TYR A 91 6.39 17.48 5.61
N VAL A 92 5.69 18.56 5.22
CA VAL A 92 6.19 19.54 4.24
C VAL A 92 7.55 20.09 4.68
N GLY A 93 8.52 20.06 3.76
CA GLY A 93 9.88 20.57 3.99
C GLY A 93 10.77 19.67 4.85
N LYS A 94 10.31 18.49 5.25
CA LYS A 94 11.11 17.49 5.97
C LYS A 94 11.49 16.35 5.03
N LYS A 95 12.71 15.83 5.20
CA LYS A 95 13.18 14.65 4.46
C LYS A 95 12.72 13.38 5.19
N PRO A 96 12.40 12.30 4.45
CA PRO A 96 11.97 11.05 5.05
C PRO A 96 13.09 10.32 5.80
N TYR A 97 14.36 10.62 5.49
CA TYR A 97 15.56 10.06 6.14
C TYR A 97 16.78 10.97 5.96
#